data_AF-A0A526S6P5-F1
#
_entry.id   AF-A0A526S6P5-F1
#
_cell.length_a   1.000
_cell.length_b   1.000
_cell.length_c   1.000
_cell.angle_alpha   90.00
_cell.angle_beta   90.00
_cell.angle_gamma   90.00
#
_symmetry.space_group_name_H-M   'P 1'
#
loop_
_entity.id
_entity.type
_entity.pdbx_description
1 polymer ?
#
loop_
_entity_poly.entity_id
_entity_poly.type
_entity_poly.pdbx_seq_one_letter_code
_entity_poly.pdbx_strand_id
1 'polypeptide(L)' 'MTGQKKVPFVTFLTRVRDDSVQGPNPYRWEEKTSDDYFAGKRVILF' A
#
# COMPACT_ATOMS: atom_id res chain seq x y z
N MET A 1 -0.63 18.89 24.90
CA MET A 1 -0.70 19.07 23.43
C MET A 1 -0.67 17.71 22.75
N THR A 2 -1.83 17.10 22.49
CA THR A 2 -1.88 15.90 21.63
C THR A 2 -2.12 16.37 20.21
N GLY A 3 -1.04 16.61 19.46
CA GLY A 3 -1.14 16.89 18.02
C GLY A 3 -1.86 15.74 17.33
N GLN A 4 -2.80 16.05 16.44
CA GLN A 4 -3.53 15.07 15.65
C GLN A 4 -2.51 14.28 14.80
N LYS A 5 -2.21 13.04 15.19
CA LYS A 5 -1.32 12.16 14.41
C LYS A 5 -2.06 11.74 13.16
N LYS A 6 -1.74 12.37 12.03
CA LYS A 6 -2.22 11.96 10.72
C LYS A 6 -1.31 10.89 10.14
N VAL A 7 -1.86 10.01 9.31
CA VAL A 7 -1.06 9.12 8.47
C VAL A 7 -0.19 10.00 7.56
N PRO A 8 1.14 9.81 7.52
CA PRO A 8 2.00 10.58 6.62
C PRO A 8 1.67 10.22 5.17
N PHE A 9 1.77 11.20 4.25
CA PHE A 9 1.59 10.93 2.83
C PHE A 9 2.86 10.33 2.25
N VAL A 10 2.82 9.02 1.98
CA VAL A 10 3.94 8.23 1.45
C VAL A 10 3.49 7.28 0.35
N THR A 11 4.45 6.81 -0.44
CA THR A 11 4.28 5.74 -1.43
C THR A 11 4.76 4.41 -0.85
N PHE A 12 3.92 3.40 -0.90
CA PHE A 12 4.17 2.01 -0.57
C PHE A 12 4.55 1.23 -1.82
N LEU A 13 5.57 0.39 -1.74
CA LEU A 13 5.84 -0.66 -2.73
C LEU A 13 5.11 -1.92 -2.31
N THR A 14 4.00 -2.20 -2.99
CA THR A 14 3.12 -3.32 -2.67
C THR A 14 3.44 -4.50 -3.57
N ARG A 15 3.65 -5.68 -3.00
CA ARG A 15 3.76 -6.91 -3.81
C ARG A 15 2.38 -7.36 -4.24
N VAL A 16 2.19 -7.46 -5.55
CA VAL A 16 0.95 -7.98 -6.15
C VAL A 16 1.28 -9.24 -6.92
N ARG A 17 0.51 -10.30 -6.69
CA ARG A 17 0.64 -11.54 -7.47
C ARG A 17 0.17 -11.25 -8.89
N ASP A 18 0.97 -11.67 -9.86
CA ASP A 18 0.72 -11.45 -11.27
C ASP A 18 1.03 -12.75 -12.02
N ASP A 19 -0.03 -13.44 -12.46
CA ASP A 19 0.08 -14.75 -13.09
C ASP A 19 0.67 -14.67 -14.52
N SER A 20 0.88 -13.47 -15.06
CA SER A 20 1.63 -13.28 -16.31
C SER A 20 3.16 -13.32 -16.10
N VAL A 21 3.63 -13.16 -14.86
CA VAL A 21 5.05 -13.25 -14.51
C VAL A 21 5.46 -14.72 -14.39
N GLN A 22 6.35 -15.16 -15.27
CA GLN A 22 6.86 -16.53 -15.27
C GLN A 22 7.87 -16.79 -14.14
N GLY A 23 7.94 -18.05 -13.69
CA GLY A 23 8.93 -18.51 -12.72
C GLY A 23 8.37 -18.70 -11.29
N PRO A 24 9.22 -19.10 -10.33
CA PRO A 24 8.78 -19.50 -9.00
C PRO A 24 8.29 -18.34 -8.10
N ASN A 25 8.48 -17.08 -8.51
CA ASN A 25 8.05 -15.89 -7.78
C ASN A 25 7.16 -15.00 -8.67
N PRO A 26 5.87 -15.35 -8.86
CA PRO A 26 4.95 -14.66 -9.76
C PRO A 26 4.33 -13.42 -9.10
N TYR A 27 5.17 -12.52 -8.61
CA TYR A 27 4.74 -11.26 -8.02
C TYR A 27 5.47 -10.13 -8.73
N ARG A 28 4.88 -8.94 -8.72
CA ARG A 28 5.51 -7.67 -9.12
C ARG A 28 5.41 -6.62 -8.02
N TRP A 29 6.11 -5.52 -8.17
CA TRP A 29 5.96 -4.35 -7.32
C TRP A 29 4.94 -3.39 -7.94
N GLU A 30 4.07 -2.84 -7.12
CA GLU A 30 3.10 -1.83 -7.48
C GLU A 30 3.21 -0.66 -6.51
N GLU A 31 3.35 0.55 -7.05
CA GLU A 31 3.32 1.77 -6.24
C GLU A 31 1.88 2.08 -5.83
N LYS A 32 1.69 2.34 -4.52
CA LYS A 32 0.43 2.78 -3.93
C LYS A 32 0.68 3.95 -3.02
N THR A 33 -0.12 4.99 -3.12
CA THR A 33 -0.07 6.13 -2.22
C THR A 33 -0.82 5.85 -0.92
N SER A 34 -0.63 6.71 0.08
CA SER A 34 -1.44 6.68 1.30
C SER A 34 -2.93 6.88 1.02
N ASP A 35 -3.28 7.69 0.03
CA ASP A 35 -4.68 7.92 -0.33
C ASP A 35 -5.31 6.67 -0.95
N ASP A 36 -4.58 5.92 -1.78
CA ASP A 36 -5.07 4.65 -2.35
C ASP A 36 -5.56 3.68 -1.25
N TYR A 37 -4.89 3.69 -0.09
CA TYR A 37 -5.23 2.84 1.04
C TYR A 37 -6.23 3.47 2.02
N PHE A 38 -6.10 4.75 2.34
CA PHE A 38 -6.79 5.35 3.48
C PHE A 38 -7.87 6.38 3.11
N ALA A 39 -7.83 6.99 1.92
CA ALA A 39 -8.78 8.04 1.57
C ALA A 39 -10.21 7.49 1.48
N GLY A 40 -11.12 8.08 2.26
CA GLY A 40 -12.52 7.67 2.30
C GLY A 40 -12.78 6.27 2.86
N LYS A 41 -11.77 5.62 3.47
CA LYS A 41 -11.86 4.24 3.96
C LYS A 41 -11.53 4.19 5.45
N ARG A 42 -12.21 3.32 6.20
CA ARG A 42 -11.83 2.95 7.57
C ARG A 42 -10.97 1.69 7.48
N VAL A 43 -9.66 1.85 7.63
CA VAL A 43 -8.68 0.78 7.43
C VAL A 43 -7.81 0.66 8.68
N ILE A 44 -7.47 -0.57 9.04
CA ILE A 44 -6.43 -0.88 10.02
C ILE A 44 -5.32 -1.60 9.26
N LEU A 45 -4.09 -1.09 9.37
CA LEU A 45 -2.88 -1.65 8.77
C LEU A 45 -1.90 -1.95 9.91
N PHE A 46 -1.27 -3.13 9.88
CA PHE A 46 -0.31 -3.62 10.89
C PHE A 46 1.05 -3.84 10.27
#